data_AF-A0A932LTQ9-F1
#
_entry.id   AF-A0A932LTQ9-F1
#
_cell.length_a   1.000
_cell.length_b   1.000
_cell.length_c   1.000
_cell.angle_alpha   90.00
_cell.angle_beta   90.00
_cell.angle_gamma   90.00
#
_symmetry.space_group_name_H-M   'P 1'
#
loop_
_entity.id
_entity.type
_entity.pdbx_description
1 polymer ?
#
loop_
_entity_poly.entity_id
_entity_poly.type
_entity_poly.pdbx_seq_one_letter_code
_entity_poly.pdbx_strand_id
1 'polypeptide(L)'
;MKNPYPITRAKRTEMRRKQLGYPTRCFYCPESDLFCFEADHPVSWELDADFKRVVCRNCHRKLEGRRDIKRLAKNGKHGSKESGLEALRRYLLLLAEDQDTIAEQVLTTPPKLIAKALQETAASLRRKAEALSLSDPALNPKIN
;
A
#
# COMPACT_ATOMS: atom_id res chain seq x y z
N MET A 1 -4.45 -35.87 8.50
CA MET A 1 -3.08 -35.94 9.07
C MET A 1 -2.92 -34.91 10.18
N LYS A 2 -2.48 -35.32 11.39
CA LYS A 2 -2.11 -34.38 12.46
C LYS A 2 -0.79 -33.69 12.08
N ASN A 3 -0.71 -32.38 12.25
CA ASN A 3 0.53 -31.63 12.00
C ASN A 3 1.60 -32.04 13.03
N PRO A 4 2.80 -32.47 12.61
CA PRO A 4 3.84 -32.92 13.52
C PRO A 4 4.43 -31.80 14.41
N TYR A 5 4.20 -30.53 14.09
CA TYR A 5 4.73 -29.36 14.82
C TYR A 5 3.64 -28.29 15.07
N PRO A 6 2.64 -28.57 15.93
CA PRO A 6 1.50 -27.68 16.13
C PRO A 6 1.90 -26.32 16.73
N ILE A 7 2.85 -26.31 17.67
CA ILE A 7 3.33 -25.08 18.33
C ILE A 7 4.05 -24.17 17.34
N THR A 8 4.96 -24.72 16.53
CA THR A 8 5.71 -23.95 15.53
C THR A 8 4.79 -23.35 14.48
N ARG A 9 3.78 -24.11 14.03
CA ARG A 9 2.75 -23.59 13.12
C ARG A 9 1.96 -22.45 13.75
N ALA A 10 1.49 -22.59 14.98
CA ALA A 10 0.76 -21.55 15.68
C ALA A 10 1.58 -20.26 15.83
N LYS A 11 2.86 -20.38 16.22
CA LYS A 11 3.80 -19.25 16.30
C LYS A 11 3.97 -18.57 14.93
N ARG A 12 4.16 -19.34 13.85
CA ARG A 12 4.31 -18.80 12.50
C ARG A 12 3.06 -18.04 12.05
N THR A 13 1.87 -18.59 12.29
CA THR A 13 0.60 -17.93 12.01
C THR A 13 0.48 -16.61 12.77
N GLU A 14 0.79 -16.61 14.07
CA GLU A 14 0.67 -15.42 14.91
C GLU A 14 1.66 -14.31 14.51
N MET A 15 2.92 -14.68 14.21
CA MET A 15 3.90 -13.72 13.66
C MET A 15 3.40 -13.10 12.36
N ARG A 16 2.82 -13.90 11.46
CA ARG A 16 2.29 -13.40 10.19
C ARG A 16 1.09 -12.47 10.39
N ARG A 17 0.20 -12.78 11.34
CA ARG A 17 -0.92 -11.90 11.70
C ARG A 17 -0.43 -10.56 12.23
N LYS A 18 0.55 -10.56 13.13
CA LYS A 18 1.16 -9.32 13.67
C LYS A 18 1.78 -8.47 12.57
N GLN A 19 2.52 -9.08 11.64
CA GLN A 19 3.12 -8.37 10.50
C GLN A 19 2.09 -7.69 9.60
N LEU A 20 0.92 -8.29 9.42
CA LEU A 20 -0.13 -7.83 8.50
C LEU A 20 -1.29 -7.09 9.19
N GLY A 21 -1.27 -6.93 10.51
CA GLY A 21 -2.34 -6.26 11.25
C GLY A 21 -3.64 -7.06 11.35
N TYR A 22 -3.54 -8.39 11.54
CA TYR A 22 -4.67 -9.31 11.71
C TYR A 22 -5.74 -9.23 10.59
N PRO A 23 -5.35 -9.39 9.32
CA PRO A 23 -6.29 -9.40 8.22
C PRO A 23 -7.20 -10.62 8.27
N THR A 24 -8.47 -10.43 7.93
CA THR A 24 -9.45 -11.52 7.82
C THR A 24 -9.65 -11.96 6.36
N ARG A 25 -9.32 -11.10 5.40
CA ARG A 25 -9.41 -11.37 3.96
C ARG A 25 -8.52 -10.42 3.14
N CYS A 26 -8.30 -10.77 1.88
CA CYS A 26 -7.81 -9.83 0.86
C CYS A 26 -8.79 -8.66 0.68
N PHE A 27 -8.26 -7.47 0.43
CA PHE A 27 -9.07 -6.30 0.10
C PHE A 27 -9.92 -6.52 -1.17
N TYR A 28 -9.32 -7.04 -2.25
CA TYR A 28 -9.94 -7.10 -3.58
C TYR A 28 -10.69 -8.41 -3.89
N CYS A 29 -10.58 -9.44 -3.04
CA CYS A 29 -11.24 -10.73 -3.31
C CYS A 29 -11.56 -11.50 -2.02
N PRO A 30 -12.34 -12.59 -2.08
CA PRO A 30 -12.71 -13.38 -0.90
C PRO A 30 -11.58 -14.23 -0.29
N GLU A 31 -10.36 -14.20 -0.83
CA GLU A 31 -9.22 -14.96 -0.29
C GLU A 31 -9.03 -14.67 1.21
N SER A 32 -8.87 -15.73 2.00
CA SER A 32 -8.76 -15.69 3.46
C SER A 32 -7.54 -16.44 4.00
N ASP A 33 -6.77 -17.11 3.14
CA ASP A 33 -5.52 -17.75 3.55
C ASP A 33 -4.46 -16.69 3.87
N LEU A 34 -4.15 -16.58 5.16
CA LEU A 34 -3.14 -15.69 5.72
C LEU A 34 -1.76 -15.83 5.05
N PHE A 35 -1.40 -17.04 4.60
CA PHE A 35 -0.11 -17.28 3.96
C PHE A 35 -0.07 -16.84 2.50
N CYS A 36 -1.24 -16.59 1.89
CA CYS A 36 -1.38 -16.01 0.57
C CYS A 36 -1.27 -14.47 0.59
N PHE A 37 -1.34 -13.84 1.76
CA PHE A 37 -1.36 -12.39 1.88
C PHE A 37 0.01 -11.73 1.76
N GLU A 38 0.01 -10.52 1.21
CA GLU A 38 1.13 -9.60 1.02
C GLU A 38 0.68 -8.18 1.38
N ALA A 39 1.64 -7.30 1.66
CA ALA A 39 1.38 -5.88 1.88
C ALA A 39 1.51 -5.15 0.54
N ASP A 40 0.40 -4.64 0.03
CA ASP A 40 0.40 -3.72 -1.12
C ASP A 40 0.64 -2.29 -0.63
N HIS A 41 1.49 -1.56 -1.33
CA HIS A 41 1.74 -0.13 -1.11
C HIS A 41 1.15 0.64 -2.29
N PRO A 42 -0.05 1.25 -2.15
CA PRO A 42 -0.76 1.85 -3.28
C PRO A 42 0.05 2.89 -4.05
N VAL A 43 0.91 3.65 -3.35
CA VAL A 43 1.79 4.67 -3.93
C VAL A 43 3.26 4.23 -4.03
N SER A 44 3.55 2.94 -3.89
CA SER A 44 4.90 2.39 -3.70
C SER A 44 5.55 2.75 -2.36
N TRP A 45 6.38 1.84 -1.87
CA TRP A 45 7.01 1.93 -0.56
C TRP A 45 7.93 3.15 -0.42
N GLU A 46 8.59 3.56 -1.51
CA GLU A 46 9.50 4.71 -1.53
C GLU A 46 8.78 6.07 -1.39
N LEU A 47 7.49 6.14 -1.75
CA LEU A 47 6.72 7.39 -1.66
C LEU A 47 5.93 7.50 -0.35
N ASP A 48 5.41 6.38 0.15
CA ASP A 48 4.81 6.27 1.48
C ASP A 48 4.78 4.80 1.94
N ALA A 49 5.71 4.43 2.84
CA ALA A 49 5.84 3.08 3.39
C ALA A 49 4.72 2.70 4.38
N ASP A 50 4.04 3.70 4.95
CA ASP A 50 2.96 3.50 5.90
C ASP A 50 1.60 3.42 5.21
N PHE A 51 1.49 3.93 3.98
CA PHE A 51 0.32 3.71 3.14
C PHE A 51 0.37 2.30 2.53
N LYS A 52 -0.20 1.34 3.26
CA LYS A 52 -0.25 -0.06 2.86
C LYS A 52 -1.55 -0.74 3.25
N ARG A 53 -1.95 -1.74 2.47
CA ARG A 53 -3.11 -2.60 2.75
C ARG A 53 -2.78 -4.06 2.52
N VAL A 54 -3.61 -4.95 3.06
CA VAL A 54 -3.42 -6.39 2.89
C VAL A 54 -4.19 -6.90 1.67
N VAL A 55 -3.46 -7.59 0.79
CA VAL A 55 -4.01 -8.22 -0.42
C VAL A 55 -3.46 -9.64 -0.56
N CYS A 56 -4.12 -10.50 -1.33
CA CYS A 56 -3.51 -11.78 -1.71
C CYS A 56 -2.49 -11.59 -2.82
N ARG A 57 -1.50 -12.49 -2.91
CA ARG A 57 -0.42 -12.46 -3.92
C ARG A 57 -0.94 -12.33 -5.35
N ASN A 58 -2.05 -12.98 -5.68
CA ASN A 58 -2.64 -12.90 -7.02
C ASN A 58 -3.22 -11.50 -7.32
N CYS A 59 -3.91 -10.89 -6.37
CA CYS A 59 -4.39 -9.52 -6.51
C CYS A 59 -3.21 -8.53 -6.55
N HIS A 60 -2.20 -8.75 -5.70
CA HIS A 60 -0.99 -7.92 -5.66
C HIS A 60 -0.30 -7.88 -7.02
N ARG A 61 -0.02 -9.04 -7.63
CA ARG A 61 0.59 -9.14 -8.96
C ARG A 61 -0.23 -8.44 -10.06
N LYS A 62 -1.57 -8.49 -9.99
CA LYS A 62 -2.43 -7.77 -10.94
C LYS A 62 -2.30 -6.26 -10.80
N LEU A 63 -2.21 -5.76 -9.56
CA LEU A 63 -2.01 -4.34 -9.29
C LEU A 63 -0.62 -3.88 -9.77
N GLU A 64 0.43 -4.65 -9.45
CA GLU A 64 1.78 -4.39 -9.94
C GLU A 64 1.81 -4.33 -11.47
N GLY A 65 1.22 -5.32 -12.15
CA GLY A 65 1.11 -5.32 -13.62
C GLY A 65 0.37 -4.11 -14.19
N ARG A 66 -0.74 -3.67 -13.57
CA ARG A 66 -1.46 -2.44 -13.97
C ARG A 66 -0.56 -1.20 -13.84
N ARG A 67 0.18 -1.09 -12.74
CA ARG A 67 1.13 0.02 -12.48
C ARG A 67 2.31 0.00 -13.45
N ASP A 68 2.83 -1.18 -13.79
CA ASP A 68 3.91 -1.36 -14.77
C ASP A 68 3.49 -0.93 -16.17
N ILE A 69 2.31 -1.36 -16.64
CA ILE A 69 1.75 -0.96 -17.95
C ILE A 69 1.62 0.56 -18.05
N LYS A 70 1.18 1.21 -16.96
CA LYS A 70 1.04 2.67 -16.86
C LYS A 70 2.37 3.39 -16.61
N ARG A 71 3.49 2.66 -16.52
CA ARG A 71 4.83 3.17 -16.22
C ARG A 71 4.91 3.93 -14.88
N LEU A 72 4.09 3.54 -13.92
CA LEU A 72 4.01 4.13 -12.58
C LEU A 72 4.86 3.38 -11.55
N ALA A 73 5.26 2.14 -11.86
CA ALA A 73 6.20 1.37 -11.06
C ALA A 73 7.65 1.56 -11.58
N LYS A 74 8.62 1.47 -10.66
CA LYS A 74 10.05 1.56 -10.96
C LYS A 74 10.70 0.19 -11.21
N ASN A 75 9.89 -0.85 -11.43
CA ASN A 75 10.37 -2.21 -11.67
C ASN A 75 11.36 -2.21 -12.86
N GLY A 76 12.55 -2.76 -12.65
CA GLY A 76 13.60 -2.83 -13.68
C GLY A 76 14.40 -1.54 -13.91
N LYS A 77 14.11 -0.43 -13.21
CA LYS A 77 14.89 0.82 -13.25
C LYS A 77 15.65 1.05 -11.95
N HIS A 78 16.47 0.07 -11.56
CA HIS A 78 17.34 0.22 -10.39
C HIS A 78 18.38 1.33 -10.66
N GLY A 79 18.41 2.36 -9.82
CA GLY A 79 19.40 3.45 -9.88
C GLY A 79 18.97 4.74 -10.59
N SER A 80 17.75 4.83 -11.15
CA SER A 80 17.27 6.12 -11.70
C SER A 80 16.97 7.11 -10.58
N LYS A 81 17.71 8.23 -10.53
CA LYS A 81 17.39 9.37 -9.66
C LYS A 81 16.14 10.06 -10.22
N GLU A 82 15.09 10.10 -9.41
CA GLU A 82 13.85 10.82 -9.71
C GLU A 82 13.91 12.16 -8.98
N SER A 83 13.60 13.26 -9.67
CA SER A 83 13.48 14.57 -9.03
C SER A 83 12.29 14.61 -8.07
N GLY A 84 12.29 15.57 -7.13
CA GLY A 84 11.17 15.74 -6.20
C GLY A 84 9.81 15.96 -6.91
N LEU A 85 9.82 16.73 -8.01
CA LEU A 85 8.62 16.99 -8.81
C LEU A 85 8.13 15.73 -9.54
N GLU A 86 9.03 14.93 -10.11
CA GLU A 86 8.66 13.65 -10.73
C GLU A 86 8.11 12.66 -9.71
N ALA A 87 8.71 12.58 -8.52
CA ALA A 87 8.22 11.75 -7.43
C ALA A 87 6.82 12.17 -6.95
N LEU A 88 6.57 13.48 -6.86
CA LEU A 88 5.24 14.01 -6.53
C LEU A 88 4.23 13.69 -7.65
N ARG A 89 4.60 13.89 -8.91
CA ARG A 89 3.74 13.52 -10.04
C ARG A 89 3.38 12.04 -10.01
N ARG A 90 4.37 11.17 -9.79
CA ARG A 90 4.16 9.71 -9.69
C ARG A 90 3.28 9.34 -8.50
N TYR A 91 3.48 9.97 -7.34
CA TYR A 91 2.61 9.81 -6.17
C TYR A 91 1.15 10.09 -6.52
N LEU A 92 0.87 11.23 -7.16
CA LEU A 92 -0.49 11.63 -7.52
C LEU A 92 -1.15 10.67 -8.51
N LEU A 93 -0.40 10.20 -9.52
CA LEU A 93 -0.91 9.24 -10.50
C LEU A 93 -1.19 7.86 -9.89
N LEU A 94 -0.33 7.40 -8.97
CA LEU A 94 -0.56 6.15 -8.24
C LEU A 94 -1.76 6.27 -7.29
N LEU A 95 -1.92 7.42 -6.64
CA LEU A 95 -3.08 7.68 -5.80
C LEU A 95 -4.38 7.67 -6.60
N ALA A 96 -4.39 8.26 -7.80
CA ALA A 96 -5.53 8.21 -8.71
C ALA A 96 -5.86 6.76 -9.12
N GLU A 97 -4.84 5.97 -9.50
CA GLU A 97 -5.05 4.55 -9.81
C GLU A 97 -5.65 3.79 -8.62
N ASP A 98 -5.18 4.08 -7.41
CA ASP A 98 -5.73 3.48 -6.21
C ASP A 98 -7.21 3.82 -6.02
N GLN A 99 -7.59 5.10 -6.19
CA GLN A 99 -8.99 5.53 -6.10
C GLN A 99 -9.87 4.82 -7.14
N ASP A 100 -9.40 4.68 -8.38
CA ASP A 100 -10.12 3.92 -9.41
C ASP A 100 -10.33 2.46 -8.97
N THR A 101 -9.29 1.80 -8.42
CA THR A 101 -9.44 0.42 -7.95
C THR A 101 -10.34 0.31 -6.73
N ILE A 102 -10.37 1.30 -5.84
CA ILE A 102 -11.31 1.32 -4.71
C ILE A 102 -12.74 1.46 -5.24
N ALA A 103 -12.98 2.35 -6.20
CA ALA A 103 -14.29 2.55 -6.81
C ALA A 103 -14.82 1.25 -7.44
N GLU A 104 -13.97 0.49 -8.14
CA GLU A 104 -14.31 -0.84 -8.69
C GLU A 104 -14.75 -1.85 -7.60
N GLN A 105 -14.31 -1.66 -6.35
CA GLN A 105 -14.56 -2.59 -5.23
C GLN A 105 -15.68 -2.17 -4.28
N VAL A 106 -16.21 -0.94 -4.39
CA VAL A 106 -17.18 -0.37 -3.42
C VAL A 106 -18.39 -1.28 -3.19
N LEU A 107 -18.85 -1.99 -4.24
CA LEU A 107 -20.05 -2.84 -4.17
C LEU A 107 -19.77 -4.28 -3.71
N THR A 108 -18.53 -4.76 -3.82
CA THR A 108 -18.17 -6.17 -3.60
C THR A 108 -17.36 -6.39 -2.32
N THR A 109 -16.76 -5.32 -1.81
CA THR A 109 -15.88 -5.34 -0.64
C THR A 109 -16.64 -4.85 0.60
N PRO A 110 -16.43 -5.49 1.77
CA PRO A 110 -17.08 -5.04 3.01
C PRO A 110 -16.91 -3.54 3.26
N PRO A 111 -17.97 -2.79 3.61
CA PRO A 111 -17.91 -1.34 3.79
C PRO A 111 -16.84 -0.88 4.81
N LYS A 112 -16.60 -1.67 5.84
CA LYS A 112 -15.56 -1.41 6.84
C LYS A 112 -14.14 -1.38 6.24
N LEU A 113 -13.87 -2.24 5.24
CA LEU A 113 -12.58 -2.24 4.55
C LEU A 113 -12.45 -1.04 3.62
N ILE A 114 -13.52 -0.67 2.90
CA ILE A 114 -13.56 0.55 2.07
C ILE A 114 -13.30 1.79 2.94
N ALA A 115 -14.03 1.93 4.05
CA ALA A 115 -13.86 3.04 4.98
C ALA A 115 -12.42 3.14 5.50
N LYS A 116 -11.82 2.00 5.88
CA LYS A 116 -10.42 1.96 6.31
C LYS A 116 -9.46 2.39 5.19
N ALA A 117 -9.66 1.91 3.96
CA ALA A 117 -8.82 2.30 2.83
C ALA A 117 -8.89 3.81 2.57
N LEU A 118 -10.09 4.42 2.60
CA LEU A 118 -10.26 5.86 2.45
C LEU A 118 -9.59 6.66 3.57
N GLN A 119 -9.64 6.16 4.81
CA GLN A 119 -8.94 6.77 5.96
C GLN A 119 -7.42 6.71 5.78
N GLU A 120 -6.89 5.58 5.28
CA GLU A 120 -5.47 5.42 4.97
C GLU A 120 -5.02 6.32 3.81
N THR A 121 -5.84 6.49 2.77
CA THR A 121 -5.64 7.49 1.70
C THR A 121 -5.53 8.89 2.28
N ALA A 122 -6.46 9.28 3.15
CA ALA A 122 -6.44 10.60 3.80
C ALA A 122 -5.20 10.80 4.68
N ALA A 123 -4.78 9.76 5.42
CA ALA A 123 -3.56 9.81 6.23
C ALA A 123 -2.29 9.99 5.37
N SER A 124 -2.20 9.26 4.26
CA SER A 124 -1.11 9.39 3.27
C SER A 124 -1.03 10.81 2.69
N LEU A 125 -2.18 11.37 2.28
CA LEU A 125 -2.26 12.74 1.79
C LEU A 125 -1.78 13.78 2.82
N ARG A 126 -2.16 13.63 4.09
CA ARG A 126 -1.70 14.54 5.17
C ARG A 126 -0.20 14.46 5.37
N ARG A 127 0.36 13.24 5.49
CA ARG A 127 1.82 13.05 5.59
C ARG A 127 2.55 13.67 4.39
N LYS A 128 2.01 13.48 3.19
CA LYS A 128 2.62 14.04 1.97
C LYS A 128 2.56 15.57 1.96
N ALA A 129 1.44 16.16 2.38
CA ALA A 129 1.30 17.61 2.49
C ALA A 129 2.26 18.20 3.53
N GLU A 130 2.37 17.58 4.71
CA GLU A 130 3.32 17.99 5.76
C GLU A 130 4.77 17.93 5.25
N ALA A 131 5.15 16.85 4.56
CA ALA A 131 6.48 16.72 3.98
C ALA A 131 6.78 17.80 2.94
N LEU A 132 5.79 18.19 2.12
CA LEU A 132 5.93 19.27 1.15
C LEU A 132 6.12 20.63 1.82
N SER A 133 5.33 20.93 2.85
CA SER A 133 5.44 22.18 3.62
C SER A 133 6.80 22.34 4.31
N LEU A 134 7.41 21.23 4.77
CA LEU A 134 8.73 21.25 5.39
C LEU A 134 9.87 21.42 4.38
N SER A 135 9.63 21.10 3.11
CA SER A 135 10.60 21.21 2.02
C SER A 135 10.56 22.55 1.27
N ASP A 136 9.61 23.44 1.59
CA ASP A 136 9.55 24.77 1.01
C ASP A 136 10.46 25.76 1.79
N PRO A 137 11.57 26.24 1.20
CA PRO A 137 12.44 27.21 1.87
C PRO A 137 11.74 28.56 2.16
N ALA A 138 10.63 28.88 1.49
CA ALA A 138 9.86 30.10 1.76
C ALA A 138 8.97 30.00 3.02
N LEU A 139 8.67 28.78 3.48
CA LEU A 139 7.82 28.51 4.66
C LEU A 139 8.63 28.11 5.90
N ASN A 140 9.95 28.07 5.81
CA ASN A 140 10.85 27.77 6.93
C ASN A 140 11.76 28.96 7.24
N PRO A 141 11.25 30.04 7.86
CA PRO A 141 12.06 31.16 8.31
C PRO A 141 12.80 30.75 9.60
N LYS A 142 13.84 29.92 9.46
CA LYS A 142 14.84 29.72 10.53
C LYS A 142 16.13 30.39 10.08
N ILE A 143 16.23 31.69 10.39
CA ILE A 143 17.07 32.26 11.47
C ILE A 143 18.52 32.37 11.00
N ASN A 144 18.86 33.57 10.52
CA ASN A 144 20.18 34.19 10.77
C ASN A 144 19.96 35.25 11.84
#